data_AF-A0A3M2GX57-F1
#
_entry.id   AF-A0A3M2GX57-F1
#
_cell.length_a   1.000
_cell.length_b   1.000
_cell.length_c   1.000
_cell.angle_alpha   90.00
_cell.angle_beta   90.00
_cell.angle_gamma   90.00
#
_symmetry.space_group_name_H-M   'P 1'
#
loop_
_entity.id
_entity.type
_entity.pdbx_description
1 polymer ?
#
loop_
_entity_poly.entity_id
_entity_poly.type
_entity_poly.pdbx_seq_one_letter_code
_entity_poly.pdbx_strand_id
1 'polypeptide(L)'
;EELRRLIDFFRQYGDMYHHRKEEDILFSVLAEAHPMLGESLVAALEEHHQMFRETLTAAETAIEAGEWARVEELLKQYRSDLRDHISAENDELFVTADDILSEDEKERLYFSFLDKDRELGEARKQAYEEQVSGGLS
;
A
#
# COMPACT_ATOMS: atom_id res chain seq x y z
N GLU A 1 3.93 -21.37 9.08
CA GLU A 1 2.56 -21.04 8.62
C GLU A 1 2.22 -19.58 8.84
N GLU A 2 2.44 -19.04 10.03
CA GLU A 2 2.20 -17.62 10.35
C GLU A 2 2.91 -16.63 9.42
N LEU A 3 4.21 -16.82 9.17
CA LEU A 3 4.94 -15.95 8.25
C LEU A 3 4.33 -15.88 6.84
N ARG A 4 3.84 -17.01 6.32
CA ARG A 4 3.16 -17.03 5.01
C ARG A 4 1.84 -16.27 5.04
N ARG A 5 1.11 -16.30 6.17
CA ARG A 5 -0.10 -15.48 6.34
C ARG A 5 0.21 -13.99 6.37
N LEU A 6 1.30 -13.58 7.02
CA LEU A 6 1.73 -12.18 7.02
C LEU A 6 2.12 -11.70 5.62
N ILE A 7 2.88 -12.51 4.87
CA ILE A 7 3.22 -12.20 3.49
C ILE A 7 1.96 -12.11 2.63
N ASP A 8 1.01 -13.04 2.75
CA ASP A 8 -0.28 -12.95 2.06
C ASP A 8 -1.03 -11.66 2.42
N PHE A 9 -1.06 -11.26 3.69
CA PHE A 9 -1.66 -9.98 4.10
C PHE A 9 -0.98 -8.79 3.41
N PHE A 10 0.35 -8.73 3.38
CA PHE A 10 1.06 -7.64 2.71
C PHE A 10 0.78 -7.59 1.20
N ARG A 11 0.70 -8.76 0.53
CA ARG A 11 0.38 -8.84 -0.90
C ARG A 11 -1.08 -8.49 -1.19
N GLN A 12 -2.00 -8.96 -0.36
CA GLN A 12 -3.42 -8.84 -0.65
C GLN A 12 -3.95 -7.52 -0.11
N TYR A 13 -3.80 -7.26 1.18
CA TYR A 13 -4.30 -6.02 1.78
C TYR A 13 -3.44 -4.81 1.40
N GLY A 14 -2.12 -4.89 1.63
CA GLY A 14 -1.20 -3.78 1.35
C GLY A 14 -1.14 -3.42 -0.13
N ASP A 15 -0.82 -4.40 -0.98
CA ASP A 15 -0.67 -4.13 -2.41
C ASP A 15 -2.02 -4.13 -3.17
N MET A 16 -2.75 -5.25 -3.16
CA MET A 16 -3.94 -5.37 -4.01
C MET A 16 -5.10 -4.46 -3.63
N TYR A 17 -5.25 -4.03 -2.37
CA TYR A 17 -6.30 -3.08 -1.98
C TYR A 17 -5.78 -1.65 -1.77
N HIS A 18 -4.73 -1.46 -0.97
CA HIS A 18 -4.26 -0.12 -0.62
C HIS A 18 -3.48 0.54 -1.77
N HIS A 19 -2.35 -0.02 -2.22
CA HIS A 19 -1.60 0.58 -3.32
C HIS A 19 -2.41 0.68 -4.62
N ARG A 20 -3.33 -0.26 -4.88
CA ARG A 20 -4.23 -0.16 -6.05
C ARG A 20 -5.14 1.06 -6.04
N LYS A 21 -5.60 1.50 -4.87
CA LYS A 21 -6.36 2.76 -4.78
C LYS A 21 -5.48 3.96 -5.03
N GLU A 22 -4.20 3.87 -4.68
CA GLU A 22 -3.27 4.97 -4.90
C GLU A 22 -2.86 5.06 -6.37
N GLU A 23 -2.35 3.96 -6.92
CA GLU A 23 -1.89 3.86 -8.31
C GLU A 23 -3.02 4.08 -9.32
N ASP A 24 -4.17 3.42 -9.14
CA ASP A 24 -5.24 3.48 -10.15
C ASP A 24 -6.10 4.75 -10.02
N ILE A 25 -6.07 5.46 -8.88
CA ILE A 25 -7.00 6.57 -8.59
C ILE A 25 -6.28 7.78 -8.01
N LEU A 26 -5.71 7.69 -6.80
CA LEU A 26 -5.20 8.88 -6.08
C LEU A 26 -4.14 9.62 -6.89
N PHE A 27 -3.14 8.90 -7.40
CA PHE A 27 -2.03 9.48 -8.13
C PHE A 27 -2.50 10.22 -9.39
N SER A 28 -3.47 9.65 -10.12
CA SER A 28 -4.09 10.31 -11.27
C SER A 28 -4.85 11.58 -10.86
N VAL A 29 -5.64 11.52 -9.79
CA VAL A 29 -6.40 12.68 -9.29
C VAL A 29 -5.47 13.82 -8.86
N LEU A 30 -4.37 13.51 -8.16
CA LEU A 30 -3.40 14.52 -7.74
C LEU A 30 -2.62 15.11 -8.92
N ALA A 31 -2.27 14.29 -9.91
CA ALA A 31 -1.59 14.75 -11.13
C ALA A 31 -2.48 15.68 -11.96
N GLU A 32 -3.79 15.41 -12.04
CA GLU A 32 -4.76 16.29 -12.72
C GLU A 32 -4.98 17.60 -11.97
N ALA A 33 -5.13 17.54 -10.63
CA ALA A 33 -5.38 18.72 -9.81
C ALA A 33 -4.17 19.67 -9.77
N HIS A 34 -2.95 19.12 -9.76
CA HIS A 34 -1.75 19.95 -9.67
C HIS A 34 -0.53 19.29 -10.36
N PRO A 35 -0.34 19.52 -11.67
CA PRO A 35 0.67 18.81 -12.48
C PRO A 35 2.13 18.92 -12.01
N MET A 36 2.46 19.99 -11.27
CA MET A 36 3.82 20.21 -10.74
C MET A 36 4.04 19.60 -9.34
N LEU A 37 3.00 19.08 -8.70
CA LEU A 37 3.02 18.65 -7.29
C LEU A 37 3.51 17.21 -7.12
N GLY A 38 3.48 16.41 -8.19
CA GLY A 38 3.46 14.96 -8.02
C GLY A 38 4.59 14.19 -8.67
N GLU A 39 5.25 14.70 -9.72
CA GLU A 39 6.12 13.81 -10.51
C GLU A 39 7.24 13.16 -9.70
N SER A 40 7.87 13.86 -8.76
CA SER A 40 8.94 13.25 -7.95
C SER A 40 8.42 12.42 -6.78
N LEU A 41 7.37 12.89 -6.07
CA LEU A 41 6.85 12.19 -4.89
C LEU A 41 6.06 10.94 -5.31
N VAL A 42 5.14 11.08 -6.28
CA VAL A 42 4.37 9.94 -6.83
C VAL A 42 5.31 8.91 -7.43
N ALA A 43 6.30 9.31 -8.25
CA ALA A 43 7.26 8.35 -8.81
C ALA A 43 8.07 7.63 -7.72
N ALA A 44 8.45 8.31 -6.64
CA ALA A 44 9.12 7.67 -5.51
C ALA A 44 8.21 6.68 -4.77
N LEU A 45 6.92 7.01 -4.58
CA LEU A 45 5.95 6.10 -3.97
C LEU A 45 5.66 4.88 -4.85
N GLU A 46 5.53 5.06 -6.17
CA GLU A 46 5.42 3.96 -7.13
C GLU A 46 6.65 3.05 -7.11
N GLU A 47 7.86 3.64 -6.99
CA GLU A 47 9.10 2.88 -6.81
C GLU A 47 9.07 2.08 -5.50
N HIS A 48 8.58 2.66 -4.40
CA HIS A 48 8.40 1.93 -3.13
C HIS A 48 7.43 0.76 -3.29
N HIS A 49 6.28 0.94 -3.95
CA HIS A 49 5.32 -0.15 -4.22
C HIS A 49 5.99 -1.30 -4.99
N GLN A 50 6.78 -0.98 -6.01
CA GLN A 50 7.51 -1.97 -6.78
C GLN A 50 8.56 -2.69 -5.93
N MET A 51 9.34 -1.97 -5.13
CA MET A 51 10.33 -2.55 -4.21
C MET A 51 9.67 -3.49 -3.18
N PHE A 52 8.47 -3.16 -2.69
CA PHE A 52 7.70 -4.04 -1.81
C PHE A 52 7.32 -5.35 -2.49
N ARG A 53 6.80 -5.29 -3.72
CA ARG A 53 6.46 -6.49 -4.51
C ARG A 53 7.66 -7.39 -4.74
N GLU A 54 8.81 -6.80 -5.06
CA GLU A 54 10.07 -7.52 -5.29
C GLU A 54 10.61 -8.15 -4.00
N THR A 55 10.61 -7.39 -2.90
CA THR A 55 11.09 -7.86 -1.60
C THR A 55 10.24 -9.02 -1.07
N LEU A 56 8.91 -8.95 -1.20
CA LEU A 56 8.01 -10.04 -0.80
C LEU A 56 8.22 -11.28 -1.68
N THR A 57 8.41 -11.12 -2.99
CA THR A 57 8.70 -12.23 -3.91
C THR A 57 10.04 -12.91 -3.57
N ALA A 58 11.06 -12.12 -3.24
CA ALA A 58 12.34 -12.64 -2.78
C ALA A 58 12.20 -13.38 -1.44
N ALA A 59 11.37 -12.88 -0.53
CA ALA A 59 11.12 -13.51 0.76
C ALA A 59 10.42 -14.87 0.60
N GLU A 60 9.42 -14.96 -0.27
CA GLU A 60 8.74 -16.21 -0.61
C GLU A 60 9.71 -17.24 -1.20
N THR A 61 10.55 -16.82 -2.14
CA THR A 61 11.59 -17.67 -2.75
C THR A 61 12.57 -18.20 -1.69
N ALA A 62 13.04 -17.33 -0.78
CA ALA A 62 13.94 -17.73 0.30
C ALA A 62 13.26 -18.67 1.31
N ILE A 63 11.96 -18.52 1.57
CA ILE A 63 11.17 -19.44 2.40
C ILE A 63 11.11 -20.82 1.75
N GLU A 64 10.90 -20.91 0.44
CA GLU A 64 10.87 -22.19 -0.29
C GLU A 64 12.23 -22.88 -0.30
N ALA A 65 13.32 -22.12 -0.41
CA ALA A 65 14.68 -22.63 -0.35
C ALA A 65 15.16 -22.97 1.09
N GLY A 66 14.41 -22.57 2.13
CA GLY A 66 14.80 -22.75 3.53
C GLY A 66 15.92 -21.82 4.00
N GLU A 67 16.13 -20.69 3.31
CA GLU A 67 17.18 -19.70 3.58
C GLU A 67 16.75 -18.70 4.66
N TRP A 68 16.52 -19.18 5.89
CA TRP A 68 15.90 -18.39 6.95
C TRP A 68 16.64 -17.09 7.33
N ALA A 69 17.98 -17.08 7.24
CA ALA A 69 18.76 -15.86 7.46
C ALA A 69 18.47 -14.78 6.42
N ARG A 70 18.28 -15.19 5.15
CA ARG A 70 17.91 -14.29 4.05
C ARG A 70 16.48 -13.78 4.20
N VAL A 71 15.57 -14.65 4.64
CA VAL A 71 14.18 -14.26 4.97
C VAL A 71 14.16 -13.17 6.05
N GLU A 72 14.92 -13.35 7.13
CA GLU A 72 15.00 -12.36 8.21
C GLU A 72 15.53 -11.01 7.72
N GLU A 73 16.58 -11.02 6.90
CA GLU A 73 17.15 -9.82 6.29
C GLU A 73 16.11 -9.09 5.42
N LEU A 74 15.45 -9.80 4.51
CA LEU A 74 14.42 -9.25 3.61
C LEU A 74 13.25 -8.64 4.37
N LEU A 75 12.75 -9.29 5.43
CA LEU A 75 11.63 -8.76 6.22
C LEU A 75 12.03 -7.56 7.08
N LYS A 76 13.29 -7.50 7.54
CA LYS A 76 13.82 -6.30 8.22
C LYS A 76 13.91 -5.12 7.25
N GLN A 77 14.36 -5.37 6.02
CA GLN A 77 14.40 -4.37 4.95
C GLN A 77 12.99 -3.88 4.62
N TYR A 78 12.08 -4.80 4.30
CA TYR A 78 10.67 -4.50 4.03
C TYR A 78 10.04 -3.61 5.11
N ARG A 79 10.26 -3.94 6.39
CA ARG A 79 9.75 -3.17 7.52
C ARG A 79 10.36 -1.77 7.61
N SER A 80 11.64 -1.61 7.24
CA SER A 80 12.29 -0.29 7.22
C SER A 80 11.65 0.56 6.13
N ASP A 81 11.63 0.04 4.92
CA ASP A 81 11.11 0.74 3.73
C ASP A 81 9.62 1.07 3.89
N LEU A 82 8.84 0.17 4.49
CA LEU A 82 7.43 0.42 4.78
C LEU A 82 7.23 1.59 5.74
N ARG A 83 8.12 1.79 6.72
CA ARG A 83 8.01 2.95 7.62
C ARG A 83 8.32 4.26 6.91
N ASP A 84 9.32 4.24 6.05
CA ASP A 84 9.70 5.42 5.27
C ASP A 84 8.59 5.78 4.27
N HIS A 85 7.99 4.78 3.63
CA HIS A 85 6.82 4.94 2.78
C HIS A 85 5.61 5.51 3.52
N ILE A 86 5.25 4.95 4.68
CA ILE A 86 4.14 5.46 5.51
C ILE A 86 4.39 6.92 5.94
N SER A 87 5.64 7.31 6.22
CA SER A 87 5.97 8.70 6.55
C SER A 87 5.80 9.61 5.34
N ALA A 88 6.30 9.22 4.17
CA ALA A 88 6.11 9.99 2.93
C ALA A 88 4.62 10.19 2.59
N GLU A 89 3.79 9.18 2.83
CA GLU A 89 2.34 9.29 2.62
C GLU A 89 1.68 10.21 3.64
N ASN A 90 1.89 9.97 4.93
CA ASN A 90 1.21 10.70 6.00
C ASN A 90 1.65 12.16 6.10
N ASP A 91 2.95 12.41 5.97
CA ASP A 91 3.54 13.72 6.25
C ASP A 91 3.60 14.61 5.00
N GLU A 92 3.57 14.00 3.80
CA GLU A 92 3.65 14.74 2.53
C GLU A 92 2.42 14.49 1.65
N LEU A 93 2.18 13.27 1.19
CA LEU A 93 1.15 12.99 0.16
C LEU A 93 -0.26 13.38 0.63
N PHE A 94 -0.69 12.91 1.80
CA PHE A 94 -2.05 13.12 2.29
C PHE A 94 -2.30 14.55 2.76
N VAL A 95 -1.29 15.19 3.36
CA VAL A 95 -1.34 16.63 3.69
C VAL A 95 -1.53 17.43 2.41
N THR A 96 -0.73 17.12 1.40
CA THR A 96 -0.79 17.76 0.09
C THR A 96 -2.13 17.54 -0.60
N ALA A 97 -2.67 16.31 -0.57
CA ALA A 97 -3.99 15.99 -1.10
C ALA A 97 -5.11 16.77 -0.39
N ASP A 98 -5.02 16.92 0.94
CA ASP A 98 -6.00 17.66 1.73
C ASP A 98 -6.01 19.17 1.41
N ASP A 99 -4.82 19.74 1.16
CA ASP A 99 -4.64 21.15 0.85
C ASP A 99 -5.13 21.53 -0.56
N ILE A 100 -4.95 20.64 -1.55
CA ILE A 100 -5.26 20.97 -2.95
C ILE A 100 -6.66 20.58 -3.40
N LEU A 101 -7.24 19.53 -2.82
CA LEU A 101 -8.55 19.03 -3.23
C LEU A 101 -9.65 19.82 -2.50
N SER A 102 -10.68 20.23 -3.24
CA SER A 102 -11.92 20.74 -2.65
C SER A 102 -12.71 19.63 -1.95
N GLU A 103 -13.64 20.01 -1.06
CA GLU A 103 -14.51 19.04 -0.38
C GLU A 103 -15.31 18.16 -1.36
N ASP A 104 -15.80 18.74 -2.46
CA ASP A 104 -16.50 17.99 -3.51
C ASP A 104 -15.57 17.00 -4.23
N GLU A 105 -14.28 17.31 -4.38
CA GLU A 105 -13.27 16.39 -4.95
C GLU A 105 -12.92 15.28 -3.99
N LYS A 106 -12.76 15.59 -2.70
CA LYS A 106 -12.55 14.59 -1.63
C LYS A 106 -13.72 13.63 -1.53
N GLU A 107 -14.96 14.12 -1.63
CA GLU A 107 -16.16 13.28 -1.64
C GLU A 107 -16.17 12.35 -2.87
N ARG A 108 -15.85 12.86 -4.06
CA ARG A 108 -15.73 12.01 -5.26
C ARG A 108 -14.63 10.96 -5.12
N LEU A 109 -13.47 11.34 -4.62
CA LEU A 109 -12.35 10.44 -4.37
C LEU A 109 -12.74 9.32 -3.40
N TYR A 110 -13.45 9.65 -2.32
CA TYR A 110 -13.98 8.67 -1.37
C TYR A 110 -14.88 7.64 -2.05
N PHE A 111 -15.84 8.07 -2.88
CA PHE A 111 -16.71 7.14 -3.58
C PHE A 111 -15.95 6.28 -4.61
N SER A 112 -14.96 6.85 -5.31
CA SER A 112 -14.08 6.08 -6.21
C SER A 112 -13.31 4.99 -5.45
N PHE A 113 -12.84 5.26 -4.23
CA PHE A 113 -12.19 4.25 -3.39
C PHE A 113 -13.15 3.14 -2.94
N LEU A 114 -14.40 3.48 -2.59
CA LEU A 114 -15.40 2.47 -2.27
C LEU A 114 -15.74 1.59 -3.47
N ASP A 115 -15.86 2.18 -4.67
CA ASP A 115 -16.11 1.42 -5.89
C ASP A 115 -14.93 0.51 -6.24
N LYS A 116 -13.69 0.97 -6.02
CA LYS A 116 -12.49 0.14 -6.19
C LYS A 116 -12.45 -1.03 -5.21
N ASP A 117 -12.77 -0.80 -3.93
CA ASP A 117 -12.84 -1.87 -2.93
C ASP A 117 -13.92 -2.92 -3.32
N ARG A 118 -15.05 -2.50 -3.88
CA ARG A 118 -16.10 -3.40 -4.40
C ARG A 118 -15.64 -4.19 -5.62
N GLU A 119 -14.95 -3.55 -6.56
CA GLU A 119 -14.36 -4.19 -7.74
C GLU A 119 -13.37 -5.29 -7.35
N LEU A 120 -12.50 -5.01 -6.38
CA LEU A 120 -11.47 -5.92 -5.89
C LEU A 120 -12.03 -7.02 -4.95
N GLY A 121 -13.22 -6.80 -4.39
CA GLY A 121 -13.96 -7.76 -3.57
C GLY A 121 -13.96 -7.39 -2.09
N GLU A 122 -15.03 -6.71 -1.67
CA GLU A 122 -15.17 -6.13 -0.32
C GLU A 122 -15.17 -7.17 0.81
N ALA A 123 -15.83 -8.32 0.63
CA ALA A 123 -15.90 -9.36 1.66
C ALA A 123 -14.51 -9.93 2.02
N ARG A 124 -13.61 -10.03 1.05
CA ARG A 124 -12.25 -10.52 1.28
C ARG A 124 -11.39 -9.45 1.98
N LYS A 125 -11.58 -8.17 1.63
CA LYS A 125 -10.96 -7.04 2.33
C LYS A 125 -11.34 -7.02 3.81
N GLN A 126 -12.64 -7.13 4.11
CA GLN A 126 -13.16 -7.18 5.49
C GLN A 126 -12.55 -8.33 6.29
N ALA A 127 -12.40 -9.51 5.68
CA ALA A 127 -11.74 -10.64 6.34
C ALA A 127 -10.28 -10.34 6.75
N TYR A 128 -9.54 -9.53 5.97
CA TYR A 128 -8.21 -9.08 6.34
C TYR A 128 -8.24 -8.01 7.46
N GLU A 129 -9.20 -7.08 7.42
CA GLU A 129 -9.39 -6.05 8.46
C GLU A 129 -9.74 -6.68 9.83
N GLU A 130 -10.61 -7.71 9.82
CA GLU A 130 -10.97 -8.49 11.00
C GLU A 130 -9.77 -9.24 11.60
N GLN A 131 -8.90 -9.80 10.76
CA GLN A 131 -7.70 -10.51 11.21
C GLN A 131 -6.74 -9.59 11.98
N VAL A 132 -6.58 -8.34 11.54
CA VAL A 132 -5.70 -7.36 12.20
C VAL A 132 -6.34 -6.79 13.46
N SER A 133 -7.64 -6.50 13.42
CA SER A 133 -8.37 -5.95 14.56
C SER A 133 -8.60 -6.97 15.69
N GLY A 134 -8.75 -8.26 15.36
CA GLY A 134 -8.87 -9.35 16.34
C GLY A 134 -7.55 -9.82 16.95
N GLY A 135 -6.40 -9.51 16.32
CA GLY A 135 -5.06 -9.89 16.79
C GLY A 135 -4.43 -8.94 17.82
N LEU A 136 -5.10 -7.84 18.15
CA LEU A 136 -4.69 -6.86 19.19
C LEU A 136 -5.41 -7.08 20.54
N SER A 137 -6.08 -8.23 20.71
CA SER A 137 -6.69 -8.67 21.98
C SER A 137 -5.77 -9.56 22.80
#